data_AF-A0A529NZS0-F1
#
_entry.id   AF-A0A529NZS0-F1
#
_cell.length_a   1.000
_cell.length_b   1.000
_cell.length_c   1.000
_cell.angle_alpha   90.00
_cell.angle_beta   90.00
_cell.angle_gamma   90.00
#
_symmetry.space_group_name_H-M   'P 1'
#
loop_
_entity.id
_entity.type
_entity.pdbx_description
1 polymer ?
#
loop_
_entity_poly.entity_id
_entity_poly.type
_entity_poly.pdbx_seq_one_letter_code
_entity_poly.pdbx_strand_id
1 'polypeptide(L)'
;PEGGACVLKTARPKLTLTYTLPKPATPMPAGLQKRWDSFAAGLAAHEKVHGAQIVDMVQKIEALSVGFTIADDPGCKKIRTELTARLAELSQAQRQASRDFDRVEFGPGGNLQRLVLAFVNGE
;
A
#
# COMPACT_ATOMS: atom_id res chain seq x y z
N PRO A 1 -23.04 -17.44 -14.18
CA PRO A 1 -22.71 -18.39 -15.27
C PRO A 1 -23.35 -17.95 -16.58
N GLU A 2 -22.64 -18.07 -17.70
CA GLU A 2 -23.10 -17.73 -19.05
C GLU A 2 -22.61 -18.81 -20.01
N GLY A 3 -23.51 -19.55 -20.65
CA GLY A 3 -23.13 -20.57 -21.63
C GLY A 3 -22.18 -21.66 -21.10
N GLY A 4 -22.29 -22.05 -19.82
CA GLY A 4 -21.37 -23.01 -19.18
C GLY A 4 -20.08 -22.40 -18.62
N ALA A 5 -19.77 -21.14 -18.96
CA ALA A 5 -18.68 -20.37 -18.37
C ALA A 5 -19.13 -19.65 -17.09
N CYS A 6 -18.16 -19.21 -16.27
CA CYS A 6 -18.38 -18.21 -15.24
C CYS A 6 -17.67 -16.91 -15.62
N VAL A 7 -18.36 -15.77 -15.45
CA VAL A 7 -17.90 -14.42 -15.79
C VAL A 7 -18.08 -13.52 -14.59
N LEU A 8 -17.07 -12.73 -14.24
CA LEU A 8 -17.19 -11.69 -13.23
C LEU A 8 -17.64 -10.36 -13.88
N LYS A 9 -18.94 -10.08 -13.82
CA LYS A 9 -19.53 -8.90 -14.50
C LYS A 9 -19.13 -7.57 -13.86
N THR A 10 -18.99 -7.55 -12.54
CA THR A 10 -18.69 -6.35 -11.78
C THR A 10 -17.70 -6.67 -10.67
N ALA A 11 -16.78 -5.76 -10.44
CA ALA A 11 -15.92 -5.73 -9.26
C ALA A 11 -16.10 -4.36 -8.61
N ARG A 12 -16.38 -4.33 -7.30
CA ARG A 12 -16.53 -3.09 -6.54
C ARG A 12 -15.69 -3.23 -5.28
N PRO A 13 -14.39 -2.92 -5.33
CA PRO A 13 -13.53 -3.05 -4.17
C PRO A 13 -13.93 -2.04 -3.09
N LYS A 14 -13.83 -2.45 -1.83
CA LYS A 14 -13.93 -1.54 -0.67
C LYS A 14 -12.55 -1.45 -0.03
N LEU A 15 -11.96 -0.26 -0.05
CA LEU A 15 -10.68 0.02 0.57
C LEU A 15 -10.85 1.04 1.71
N THR A 16 -10.23 0.78 2.84
CA THR A 16 -10.09 1.73 3.94
C THR A 16 -8.63 1.74 4.35
N LEU A 17 -7.99 2.90 4.22
CA LEU A 17 -6.60 3.10 4.62
C LEU A 17 -6.59 3.86 5.95
N THR A 18 -6.00 3.26 6.96
CA THR A 18 -5.79 3.86 8.28
C THR A 18 -4.31 4.06 8.49
N TYR A 19 -3.91 5.30 8.75
CA TYR A 19 -2.53 5.65 9.08
C TYR A 19 -2.41 5.83 10.58
N THR A 20 -1.48 5.10 11.19
CA THR A 20 -1.16 5.22 12.61
C THR A 20 0.22 5.83 12.73
N LEU A 21 0.28 7.09 13.19
CA LEU A 21 1.52 7.84 13.33
C LEU A 21 1.85 8.09 14.81
N PRO A 22 3.13 8.17 15.18
CA PRO A 22 3.52 8.47 16.55
C PRO A 22 3.16 9.91 16.92
N LYS A 23 2.91 10.14 18.21
CA LYS A 23 2.64 11.45 18.78
C LYS A 23 3.49 11.64 20.04
N PRO A 24 4.02 12.85 20.31
CA PRO A 24 4.71 13.12 21.57
C PRO A 24 3.77 12.93 22.77
N ALA A 25 4.26 12.25 23.81
CA ALA A 25 3.49 12.01 25.03
C ALA A 25 3.35 13.27 25.89
N THR A 26 4.32 14.17 25.83
CA THR A 26 4.38 15.42 26.59
C THR A 26 4.86 16.57 25.69
N PRO A 27 4.59 17.84 26.07
CA PRO A 27 5.14 18.99 25.37
C PRO A 27 6.67 18.95 25.34
N MET A 28 7.25 19.29 24.18
CA MET A 28 8.70 19.32 23.99
C MET A 28 9.24 20.76 24.03
N PRO A 29 10.53 20.96 24.41
CA PRO A 29 11.19 22.25 24.24
C PRO A 29 11.10 22.73 22.79
N ALA A 30 10.98 24.04 22.56
CA ALA A 30 10.67 24.61 21.24
C ALA A 30 11.59 24.12 20.10
N GLY A 31 12.91 24.01 20.36
CA GLY A 31 13.86 23.51 19.37
C GLY A 31 13.69 22.01 19.05
N LEU A 32 13.27 21.20 20.02
CA LEU A 32 12.94 19.79 19.80
C LEU A 32 11.60 19.64 19.09
N GLN A 33 10.60 20.47 19.44
CA GLN A 33 9.30 20.48 18.77
C GLN A 33 9.44 20.77 17.27
N LYS A 34 10.23 21.78 16.88
CA LYS A 34 10.44 22.11 15.46
C LYS A 34 11.05 20.95 14.66
N ARG A 35 12.00 20.22 15.25
CA ARG A 35 12.61 19.04 14.63
C ARG A 35 11.62 17.89 14.53
N TRP A 36 10.85 17.66 15.60
CA TRP A 36 9.78 16.66 15.60
C TRP A 36 8.74 16.95 14.50
N ASP A 37 8.29 18.19 14.35
CA ASP A 37 7.28 18.55 13.36
C ASP A 37 7.77 18.25 11.93
N SER A 38 9.05 18.52 11.66
CA SER A 38 9.69 18.20 10.38
C SER A 38 9.77 16.70 10.13
N PHE A 39 10.21 15.94 11.13
CA PHE A 39 10.25 14.47 11.07
C PHE A 39 8.84 13.87 10.89
N ALA A 40 7.86 14.31 11.70
CA ALA A 40 6.49 13.81 11.67
C ALA A 40 5.80 14.11 10.34
N ALA A 41 6.03 15.29 9.75
CA ALA A 41 5.53 15.62 8.42
C ALA A 41 6.13 14.72 7.34
N GLY A 42 7.45 14.47 7.40
CA GLY A 42 8.13 13.58 6.48
C GLY A 42 7.69 12.12 6.61
N LEU A 43 7.51 11.63 7.84
CA LEU A 43 6.97 10.30 8.11
C LEU A 43 5.53 10.16 7.57
N ALA A 44 4.68 11.17 7.81
CA ALA A 44 3.32 11.16 7.25
C ALA A 44 3.31 11.14 5.71
N ALA A 45 4.27 11.83 5.07
CA ALA A 45 4.41 11.82 3.62
C ALA A 45 4.89 10.45 3.10
N HIS A 46 5.82 9.81 3.80
CA HIS A 46 6.29 8.45 3.52
C HIS A 46 5.14 7.43 3.55
N GLU A 47 4.35 7.43 4.63
CA GLU A 47 3.21 6.52 4.73
C GLU A 47 2.17 6.73 3.61
N LYS A 48 1.99 7.97 3.14
CA LYS A 48 1.10 8.25 2.01
C LYS A 48 1.57 7.60 0.70
N VAL A 49 2.87 7.41 0.50
CA VAL A 49 3.41 6.68 -0.65
C VAL A 49 2.98 5.21 -0.59
N HIS A 50 3.09 4.55 0.56
CA HIS A 50 2.57 3.20 0.74
C HIS A 50 1.07 3.12 0.49
N GLY A 51 0.31 4.09 1.00
CA GLY A 51 -1.13 4.18 0.73
C GLY A 51 -1.45 4.27 -0.76
N ALA A 52 -0.73 5.13 -1.50
CA ALA A 52 -0.90 5.26 -2.94
C ALA A 52 -0.58 3.95 -3.69
N GLN A 53 0.46 3.21 -3.27
CA GLN A 53 0.78 1.89 -3.83
C GLN A 53 -0.35 0.87 -3.58
N ILE A 54 -1.01 0.91 -2.42
CA ILE A 54 -2.18 0.05 -2.14
C ILE A 54 -3.37 0.44 -3.02
N VAL A 55 -3.61 1.73 -3.23
CA VAL A 55 -4.67 2.21 -4.14
C VAL A 55 -4.41 1.71 -5.57
N ASP A 56 -3.18 1.84 -6.07
CA ASP A 56 -2.78 1.34 -7.39
C ASP A 56 -2.99 -0.19 -7.52
N MET A 57 -2.60 -0.95 -6.49
CA MET A 57 -2.87 -2.40 -6.45
C MET A 57 -4.37 -2.71 -6.54
N VAL A 58 -5.22 -1.98 -5.81
CA VAL A 58 -6.67 -2.18 -5.85
C VAL A 58 -7.27 -1.83 -7.22
N GLN A 59 -6.77 -0.78 -7.87
CA GLN A 59 -7.18 -0.43 -9.24
C GLN A 59 -6.79 -1.52 -10.25
N LYS A 60 -5.59 -2.09 -10.11
CA LYS A 60 -5.15 -3.24 -10.94
C LYS A 60 -6.01 -4.48 -10.69
N ILE A 61 -6.38 -4.74 -9.43
CA ILE A 61 -7.31 -5.82 -9.08
C ILE A 61 -8.66 -5.62 -9.77
N GLU A 62 -9.24 -4.43 -9.69
CA GLU A 62 -10.53 -4.12 -10.33
C GLU A 62 -10.47 -4.33 -11.84
N ALA A 63 -9.45 -3.76 -12.50
CA ALA A 63 -9.25 -3.86 -13.94
C ALA A 63 -9.06 -5.31 -14.41
N LEU A 64 -8.30 -6.12 -13.66
CA LEU A 64 -8.14 -7.55 -13.93
C LEU A 64 -9.45 -8.33 -13.76
N SER A 65 -10.24 -7.96 -12.76
CA SER A 65 -11.40 -8.73 -12.32
C SER A 65 -12.61 -8.53 -13.24
N VAL A 66 -12.86 -7.31 -13.72
CA VAL A 66 -14.03 -7.03 -14.57
C VAL A 66 -13.91 -7.75 -15.91
N GLY A 67 -14.91 -8.58 -16.23
CA GLY A 67 -14.94 -9.39 -17.44
C GLY A 67 -14.09 -10.67 -17.36
N PHE A 68 -13.44 -10.94 -16.22
CA PHE A 68 -12.68 -12.16 -16.03
C PHE A 68 -13.59 -13.39 -16.21
N THR A 69 -13.19 -14.30 -17.08
CA THR A 69 -14.04 -15.39 -17.56
C THR A 69 -13.28 -16.71 -17.56
N ILE A 70 -13.92 -17.77 -17.07
CA ILE A 70 -13.43 -19.15 -17.21
C ILE A 70 -14.53 -20.02 -17.82
N ALA A 71 -14.18 -20.72 -18.90
CA ALA A 71 -15.04 -21.69 -19.57
C ALA A 71 -15.23 -22.96 -18.71
N ASP A 72 -16.32 -23.69 -18.97
CA ASP A 72 -16.64 -24.96 -18.29
C ASP A 72 -16.58 -24.87 -16.77
N ASP A 73 -17.13 -23.78 -16.22
CA ASP A 73 -17.18 -23.50 -14.78
C ASP A 73 -18.59 -23.12 -14.33
N PRO A 74 -19.60 -23.98 -14.53
CA PRO A 74 -20.98 -23.68 -14.17
C PRO A 74 -21.17 -23.40 -12.67
N GLY A 75 -20.26 -23.92 -11.82
CA GLY A 75 -20.24 -23.70 -10.38
C GLY A 75 -19.36 -22.54 -9.91
N CYS A 76 -18.72 -21.79 -10.82
CA CYS A 76 -17.78 -20.71 -10.52
C CYS A 76 -16.68 -21.10 -9.50
N LYS A 77 -16.19 -22.34 -9.58
CA LYS A 77 -15.13 -22.85 -8.68
C LYS A 77 -13.75 -22.56 -9.27
N LYS A 78 -13.56 -22.83 -10.56
CA LYS A 78 -12.28 -22.61 -11.24
C LYS A 78 -11.92 -21.12 -11.26
N ILE A 79 -12.89 -20.26 -11.58
CA ILE A 79 -12.70 -18.81 -11.61
C ILE A 79 -12.30 -18.26 -10.25
N ARG A 80 -12.83 -18.78 -9.14
CA ARG A 80 -12.47 -18.32 -7.79
C ARG A 80 -11.02 -18.66 -7.46
N THR A 81 -10.59 -19.89 -7.76
CA THR A 81 -9.20 -20.31 -7.53
C THR A 81 -8.23 -19.46 -8.34
N GLU A 82 -8.48 -19.33 -9.65
CA GLU A 82 -7.62 -18.57 -10.55
C GLU A 82 -7.61 -17.07 -10.22
N LEU A 83 -8.77 -16.48 -9.95
CA LEU A 83 -8.85 -15.08 -9.53
C LEU A 83 -8.04 -14.87 -8.25
N THR A 84 -8.22 -15.72 -7.24
CA THR A 84 -7.48 -15.64 -5.97
C THR A 84 -5.97 -15.69 -6.18
N ALA A 85 -5.48 -16.56 -7.08
CA ALA A 85 -4.06 -16.64 -7.41
C ALA A 85 -3.53 -15.32 -8.00
N ARG A 86 -4.25 -14.74 -8.97
CA ARG A 86 -3.87 -13.45 -9.59
C ARG A 86 -3.93 -12.28 -8.59
N LEU A 87 -4.91 -12.29 -7.69
CA LEU A 87 -4.98 -11.30 -6.60
C LEU A 87 -3.77 -11.41 -5.67
N ALA A 88 -3.31 -12.64 -5.38
CA ALA A 88 -2.13 -12.88 -4.55
C ALA A 88 -0.85 -12.36 -5.22
N GLU A 89 -0.68 -12.55 -6.53
CA GLU A 89 0.45 -12.00 -7.29
C GLU A 89 0.49 -10.47 -7.22
N LEU A 90 -0.65 -9.80 -7.43
CA LEU A 90 -0.74 -8.34 -7.31
C LEU A 90 -0.39 -7.85 -5.89
N SER A 91 -0.82 -8.59 -4.86
CA SER A 91 -0.45 -8.28 -3.47
C SER A 91 1.04 -8.47 -3.19
N GLN A 92 1.65 -9.54 -3.72
CA GLN A 92 3.09 -9.75 -3.58
C GLN A 92 3.91 -8.67 -4.29
N ALA A 93 3.48 -8.27 -5.49
CA ALA A 93 4.11 -7.18 -6.25
C ALA A 93 4.04 -5.85 -5.47
N GLN A 94 2.88 -5.50 -4.90
CA GLN A 94 2.74 -4.32 -4.06
C GLN A 94 3.67 -4.37 -2.85
N ARG A 95 3.73 -5.50 -2.13
CA ARG A 95 4.60 -5.67 -0.97
C ARG A 95 6.08 -5.55 -1.34
N GLN A 96 6.48 -6.04 -2.51
CA GLN A 96 7.83 -5.88 -3.01
C GLN A 96 8.16 -4.42 -3.31
N ALA A 97 7.28 -3.72 -4.03
CA ALA A 97 7.43 -2.29 -4.30
C ALA A 97 7.51 -1.44 -3.03
N SER A 98 6.73 -1.80 -1.99
CA SER A 98 6.78 -1.19 -0.67
C SER A 98 8.17 -1.35 -0.04
N ARG A 99 8.70 -2.58 0.02
CA ARG A 99 10.03 -2.87 0.59
C ARG A 99 11.16 -2.19 -0.19
N ASP A 100 11.05 -2.14 -1.51
CA ASP A 100 12.05 -1.49 -2.36
C ASP A 100 12.07 0.02 -2.13
N PHE A 101 10.91 0.64 -1.95
CA PHE A 101 10.80 2.04 -1.55
C PHE A 101 11.45 2.28 -0.18
N ASP A 102 11.14 1.46 0.83
CA ASP A 102 11.73 1.58 2.17
C ASP A 102 13.25 1.49 2.14
N ARG A 103 13.79 0.56 1.34
CA ARG A 103 15.23 0.39 1.19
C ARG A 103 15.90 1.66 0.66
N VAL A 104 15.24 2.44 -0.19
CA VAL A 104 15.73 3.72 -0.68
C VAL A 104 15.56 4.82 0.38
N GLU A 105 14.40 4.90 1.02
CA GLU A 105 14.06 5.93 2.01
C GLU A 105 14.95 5.85 3.27
N PHE A 106 15.26 4.63 3.72
CA PHE A 106 16.11 4.37 4.90
C PHE A 106 17.57 4.05 4.55
N GLY A 107 17.90 3.92 3.26
CA GLY A 107 19.28 3.69 2.80
C GLY A 107 20.20 4.89 3.05
N PRO A 108 21.52 4.75 2.80
CA PRO A 108 22.48 5.85 2.94
C PRO A 108 22.10 7.08 2.10
N GLY A 109 21.93 8.22 2.77
CA GLY A 109 21.46 9.45 2.16
C GLY A 109 19.96 9.46 1.84
N GLY A 110 19.19 8.45 2.23
CA GLY A 110 17.75 8.35 2.02
C GLY A 110 16.96 9.44 2.76
N ASN A 111 15.76 9.76 2.27
CA ASN A 111 15.00 10.88 2.81
C ASN A 111 14.58 10.67 4.27
N LEU A 112 14.00 9.51 4.61
CA LEU A 112 13.66 9.18 6.00
C LEU A 112 14.90 9.04 6.87
N GLN A 113 16.00 8.48 6.34
CA GLN A 113 17.26 8.44 7.07
C GLN A 113 17.72 9.84 7.49
N ARG A 114 17.74 10.81 6.57
CA ARG A 114 18.13 12.20 6.87
C ARG A 114 17.20 12.85 7.89
N LEU A 115 15.89 12.63 7.78
CA LEU A 115 14.91 13.17 8.74
C LEU A 115 15.12 12.62 10.15
N VAL A 116 15.42 11.32 10.28
CA VAL A 116 15.77 10.70 11.56
C VAL A 116 17.05 11.33 12.12
N LEU A 117 18.10 11.45 11.31
CA LEU A 117 19.39 12.02 11.73
C LEU A 117 19.24 13.49 12.17
N ALA A 118 18.55 14.32 11.40
CA ALA A 118 18.26 15.70 11.77
C ALA A 118 17.48 15.79 13.09
N PHE A 119 16.49 14.91 13.28
CA PHE A 119 15.73 14.85 14.52
C PHE A 119 16.60 14.49 15.73
N VAL A 120 17.41 13.42 15.65
CA VAL A 120 18.18 12.93 16.80
C VAL A 120 19.44 13.74 17.07
N ASN A 121 20.12 14.25 16.04
CA ASN A 121 21.39 14.97 16.18
C ASN A 121 21.22 16.49 16.36
N GLY A 122 20.07 17.05 15.96
CA GLY A 122 19.84 18.50 16.09
C GLY A 122 20.38 19.34 14.95
N GLU A 123 20.55 18.72 13.78
CA GLU A 123 20.94 19.37 12.52
C GLU A 123 19.75 20.00 11.79
#